data_AF-A0A933LQA1-F1
#
_entry.id   AF-A0A933LQA1-F1
#
_cell.length_a   1.000
_cell.length_b   1.000
_cell.length_c   1.000
_cell.angle_alpha   90.00
_cell.angle_beta   90.00
_cell.angle_gamma   90.00
#
_symmetry.space_group_name_H-M   'P 1'
#
loop_
_entity.id
_entity.type
_entity.pdbx_description
1 polymer ?
#
loop_
_entity_poly.entity_id
_entity_poly.type
_entity_poly.pdbx_seq_one_letter_code
_entity_poly.pdbx_strand_id
1 'polypeptide(L)'
;MNVKKMVWTLALSFFLIISFILFNGTFFPSQAQEKEPVKVGLMYDLTGPTSPWGIQYSSGARDYVKLLNKKGGINGHVIGSRQNSFGEIWSSPHRGKSKEWI
;
A
#
# COMPACT_ATOMS: atom_id res chain seq x y z
N MET A 1 -57.60 2.28 -16.38
CA MET A 1 -56.56 2.14 -15.35
C MET A 1 -57.01 2.85 -14.09
N ASN A 2 -57.00 2.19 -12.93
CA ASN A 2 -57.66 2.68 -11.71
C ASN A 2 -56.71 3.63 -10.97
N VAL A 3 -57.09 4.90 -10.78
CA VAL A 3 -56.19 5.97 -10.27
C VAL A 3 -55.58 5.61 -8.92
N LYS A 4 -56.33 4.94 -8.03
CA LYS A 4 -55.80 4.40 -6.76
C LYS A 4 -54.69 3.37 -6.97
N LYS A 5 -54.86 2.46 -7.94
CA LYS A 5 -53.85 1.45 -8.29
C LYS A 5 -52.61 2.12 -8.91
N MET A 6 -52.79 3.15 -9.74
CA MET A 6 -51.67 3.88 -10.38
C MET A 6 -50.82 4.65 -9.37
N VAL A 7 -51.43 5.31 -8.39
CA VAL A 7 -50.72 6.01 -7.31
C VAL A 7 -49.94 5.04 -6.42
N TRP A 8 -50.52 3.88 -6.12
CA TRP A 8 -49.84 2.83 -5.35
C TRP A 8 -48.63 2.24 -6.09
N THR A 9 -48.74 2.00 -7.40
CA THR A 9 -47.62 1.48 -8.20
C THR A 9 -46.44 2.46 -8.25
N LEU A 10 -46.71 3.77 -8.34
CA LEU A 10 -45.68 4.81 -8.35
C LEU A 10 -45.00 5.00 -6.99
N ALA A 11 -45.74 4.86 -5.88
CA ALA A 11 -45.14 4.92 -4.55
C ALA A 11 -44.23 3.72 -4.28
N LEU A 12 -44.60 2.53 -4.74
CA LEU A 12 -43.83 1.30 -4.56
C LEU A 12 -42.52 1.31 -5.37
N SER A 13 -42.56 1.83 -6.61
CA SER A 13 -41.36 1.96 -7.43
C SER A 13 -40.37 2.98 -6.87
N PHE A 14 -40.87 4.10 -6.32
CA PHE A 14 -40.02 5.11 -5.68
C PHE A 14 -39.32 4.56 -4.44
N PHE A 15 -40.02 3.76 -3.63
CA PHE A 15 -39.45 3.10 -2.46
C PHE A 15 -38.36 2.08 -2.83
N LEU A 16 -38.58 1.31 -3.91
CA LEU A 16 -37.59 0.36 -4.42
C LEU A 16 -36.32 1.05 -4.96
N ILE A 17 -36.47 2.19 -5.64
CA ILE A 17 -35.33 2.96 -6.15
C ILE A 17 -34.50 3.53 -4.99
N ILE A 18 -35.14 4.07 -3.96
CA ILE A 18 -34.44 4.56 -2.76
C ILE A 18 -33.73 3.41 -2.04
N SER A 19 -34.38 2.26 -1.89
CA SER A 19 -33.76 1.09 -1.27
C SER A 19 -32.56 0.57 -2.07
N PHE A 20 -32.62 0.64 -3.40
CA PHE A 20 -31.52 0.25 -4.27
C PHE A 20 -30.32 1.21 -4.17
N ILE A 21 -30.58 2.52 -4.06
CA ILE A 21 -29.55 3.54 -3.85
C ILE A 21 -28.90 3.39 -2.47
N LEU A 22 -29.69 3.14 -1.42
CA LEU A 22 -29.17 2.91 -0.07
C LEU A 22 -28.36 1.60 0.03
N PHE A 23 -28.74 0.56 -0.72
CA PHE A 23 -28.02 -0.71 -0.75
C PHE A 23 -26.69 -0.63 -1.51
N ASN A 24 -26.59 0.17 -2.57
CA ASN A 24 -25.36 0.28 -3.37
C ASN A 24 -24.47 1.50 -3.00
N GLY A 25 -25.00 2.49 -2.29
CA GLY A 25 -24.37 3.81 -2.14
C GLY A 25 -23.30 3.96 -1.05
N THR A 26 -22.93 2.92 -0.30
CA THR A 26 -22.07 3.07 0.89
C THR A 26 -20.71 2.35 0.83
N PHE A 27 -20.36 1.71 -0.28
CA PHE A 27 -19.07 1.01 -0.43
C PHE A 27 -18.32 1.42 -1.69
N PHE A 28 -17.91 2.70 -1.76
CA PHE A 28 -16.72 3.04 -2.52
C PHE A 28 -15.57 3.07 -1.51
N PRO A 29 -14.77 1.99 -1.36
CA PRO A 29 -13.52 2.13 -0.66
C PRO A 29 -12.75 3.23 -1.40
N SER A 30 -12.42 4.31 -0.69
CA SER A 30 -11.54 5.34 -1.22
C SER A 30 -10.23 4.63 -1.56
N GLN A 31 -10.05 4.35 -2.85
CA GLN A 31 -8.83 3.76 -3.37
C GLN A 31 -7.81 4.90 -3.28
N ALA A 32 -7.17 5.01 -2.12
CA ALA A 32 -6.09 5.95 -1.90
C ALA A 32 -5.10 5.72 -3.04
N GLN A 33 -5.00 6.72 -3.93
CA GLN A 33 -4.17 6.63 -5.12
C GLN A 33 -2.73 6.39 -4.65
N GLU A 34 -2.24 5.16 -4.83
CA GLU A 34 -0.91 4.76 -4.39
C GLU A 34 0.11 5.72 -5.01
N LYS A 35 0.74 6.53 -4.16
CA LYS A 35 1.75 7.48 -4.58
C LYS A 35 3.04 6.74 -4.92
N GLU A 36 3.87 7.33 -5.78
CA GLU A 36 5.14 6.72 -6.18
C GLU A 36 5.98 6.29 -4.96
N PRO A 37 6.52 5.06 -4.91
CA PRO A 37 7.27 4.59 -3.75
C PRO A 37 8.55 5.37 -3.48
N VAL A 38 8.86 5.60 -2.20
CA VAL A 38 10.15 6.16 -1.78
C VAL A 38 11.19 5.03 -1.75
N LYS A 39 12.22 5.13 -2.58
CA LYS A 39 13.28 4.10 -2.68
C LYS A 39 14.43 4.43 -1.75
N VAL A 40 14.74 3.53 -0.83
CA VAL A 40 15.80 3.69 0.17
C VAL A 40 16.80 2.54 0.07
N GLY A 41 18.04 2.85 -0.30
CA GLY A 41 19.15 1.91 -0.23
C GLY A 41 19.76 1.91 1.17
N LEU A 42 19.85 0.74 1.81
CA LEU A 42 20.46 0.58 3.12
C LEU A 42 21.76 -0.21 2.97
N MET A 43 22.86 0.34 3.49
CA MET A 43 24.17 -0.29 3.46
C MET A 43 24.58 -0.73 4.87
N TYR A 44 24.93 -2.00 5.00
CA TYR A 44 25.36 -2.60 6.27
C TYR A 44 26.58 -3.50 6.05
N ASP A 45 27.41 -3.62 7.07
CA ASP A 45 28.43 -4.67 7.10
C ASP A 45 27.74 -5.99 7.42
N LEU A 46 27.28 -6.73 6.41
CA LEU A 46 26.64 -8.03 6.61
C LEU A 46 27.64 -9.18 6.68
N THR A 47 28.90 -8.91 6.32
CA THR A 47 30.02 -9.84 6.34
C THR A 47 31.22 -9.18 7.03
N GLY A 48 32.23 -9.98 7.39
CA GLY A 48 33.43 -9.47 8.06
C GLY A 48 33.27 -9.34 9.59
N PRO A 49 34.30 -8.79 10.28
CA PRO A 49 34.39 -8.82 11.75
C PRO A 49 33.32 -7.97 12.45
N THR A 50 32.76 -6.97 11.77
CA THR A 50 31.69 -6.10 12.27
C THR A 50 30.29 -6.64 11.97
N SER A 51 30.17 -7.78 11.28
CA SER A 51 28.88 -8.35 10.87
C SER A 51 27.86 -8.64 11.97
N PRO A 52 28.24 -9.03 13.21
CA PRO A 52 27.26 -9.24 14.27
C PRO A 52 26.42 -7.99 14.55
N TRP A 53 26.99 -6.80 14.37
CA TRP A 53 26.28 -5.52 14.53
C TRP A 53 25.46 -5.17 13.29
N GLY A 54 26.05 -5.31 12.10
CA GLY A 54 25.37 -4.99 10.84
C GLY A 54 24.13 -5.84 10.57
N ILE A 55 24.14 -7.11 10.97
CA ILE A 55 22.97 -8.00 10.88
C ILE A 55 21.81 -7.48 11.74
N GLN A 56 22.09 -7.06 12.97
CA GLN A 56 21.05 -6.54 13.89
C GLN A 56 20.46 -5.23 13.38
N TYR A 57 21.30 -4.30 12.93
CA TYR A 57 20.84 -3.03 12.35
C TYR A 57 20.02 -3.24 11.06
N SER A 58 20.47 -4.15 10.20
CA SER A 58 19.77 -4.53 8.99
C SER A 58 18.38 -5.09 9.27
N SER A 59 18.27 -6.00 10.25
CA SER A 59 16.97 -6.55 10.62
C SER A 59 16.04 -5.48 11.17
N GLY A 60 16.51 -4.67 12.12
CA GLY A 60 15.70 -3.62 12.73
C GLY A 60 15.19 -2.59 11.72
N ALA A 61 16.03 -2.14 10.79
CA ALA A 61 15.63 -1.19 9.76
C ALA A 61 14.55 -1.77 8.82
N ARG A 62 14.68 -3.04 8.42
CA ARG A 62 13.68 -3.72 7.59
C ARG A 62 12.36 -3.90 8.30
N ASP A 63 12.38 -4.26 9.58
CA ASP A 63 11.16 -4.43 10.36
C ASP A 63 10.46 -3.08 10.59
N TYR A 64 11.23 -2.01 10.76
CA TYR A 64 10.69 -0.66 10.85
C TYR A 64 10.06 -0.18 9.53
N VAL A 65 10.71 -0.44 8.39
CA VAL A 65 10.14 -0.14 7.06
C VAL A 65 8.81 -0.88 6.85
N LYS A 66 8.76 -2.18 7.19
CA LYS A 66 7.52 -2.96 7.14
C LYS A 66 6.42 -2.37 8.03
N LEU A 67 6.78 -1.94 9.24
CA LEU A 67 5.84 -1.28 10.15
C LEU A 67 5.29 0.02 9.57
N LEU A 68 6.14 0.86 8.98
CA LEU A 68 5.72 2.10 8.34
C LEU A 68 4.79 1.83 7.15
N ASN A 69 5.15 0.88 6.29
CA ASN A 69 4.30 0.49 5.16
C ASN A 69 2.93 -0.04 5.61
N LYS A 70 2.89 -0.83 6.69
CA LYS A 70 1.63 -1.27 7.31
C LYS A 70 0.78 -0.11 7.84
N LYS A 71 1.41 1.00 8.21
CA LYS A 71 0.74 2.24 8.67
C LYS A 71 0.41 3.23 7.53
N GLY A 72 0.56 2.82 6.27
CA GLY A 72 0.28 3.68 5.11
C GLY A 72 1.51 4.39 4.54
N GLY A 73 2.71 3.96 4.94
CA GLY A 73 3.97 4.51 4.45
C GLY A 73 4.28 5.90 5.00
N ILE A 74 5.05 6.68 4.24
CA ILE A 74 5.41 8.06 4.59
C ILE A 74 4.61 9.00 3.68
N ASN A 75 3.75 9.83 4.26
CA ASN A 75 2.88 10.76 3.51
C ASN A 75 2.03 10.06 2.41
N GLY A 76 1.67 8.78 2.62
CA GLY A 76 0.95 7.96 1.65
C GLY A 76 1.82 7.31 0.58
N HIS A 77 3.15 7.42 0.68
CA HIS A 77 4.10 6.72 -0.18
C HIS A 77 4.61 5.46 0.51
N VAL A 78 4.43 4.31 -0.13
CA VAL A 78 5.07 3.06 0.31
C VAL A 78 6.58 3.20 0.19
N ILE A 79 7.32 2.67 1.16
CA ILE A 79 8.78 2.66 1.15
C ILE A 79 9.24 1.36 0.49
N GLY A 80 10.01 1.47 -0.58
CA GLY A 80 10.77 0.36 -1.12
C GLY A 80 12.17 0.35 -0.54
N SER A 81 12.54 -0.70 0.18
CA SER A 81 13.86 -0.85 0.80
C SER A 81 14.67 -1.93 0.10
N ARG A 82 15.98 -1.68 -0.06
CA ARG A 82 16.93 -2.71 -0.50
C ARG A 82 18.15 -2.71 0.43
N GLN A 83 18.53 -3.89 0.88
CA GLN A 83 19.70 -4.10 1.73
C GLN A 83 20.85 -4.59 0.86
N ASN A 84 21.99 -3.91 0.95
CA ASN A 84 23.22 -4.33 0.29
C ASN A 84 24.36 -4.38 1.32
N SER A 85 25.27 -5.33 1.15
CA SER A 85 26.56 -5.31 1.87
C SER A 85 27.55 -4.37 1.19
N PHE A 86 28.51 -3.79 1.93
CA PHE A 86 29.49 -2.83 1.38
C PHE A 86 30.20 -3.33 0.12
N GLY A 87 30.55 -4.62 0.05
CA GLY A 87 31.17 -5.24 -1.12
C GLY A 87 30.27 -5.42 -2.35
N GLU A 88 28.95 -5.40 -2.17
CA GLU A 88 27.95 -5.65 -3.22
C GLU A 88 27.54 -4.38 -3.98
N ILE A 89 27.68 -3.21 -3.37
CA ILE A 89 27.31 -1.92 -4.00
C ILE A 89 28.31 -1.54 -5.10
N TRP A 90 29.59 -1.83 -4.90
CA TRP A 90 30.65 -1.51 -5.86
C TRP A 90 30.72 -2.46 -7.06
N SER A 91 30.07 -3.63 -6.95
CA SER A 91 30.11 -4.69 -7.96
C SER A 91 28.80 -4.85 -8.75
N SER A 92 27.71 -4.19 -8.34
CA SER A 92 26.39 -4.35 -8.97
C SER A 92 26.10 -3.29 -10.04
N PRO A 93 25.89 -3.66 -11.33
CA PRO A 93 25.66 -2.71 -12.42
C PRO A 93 24.22 -2.14 -12.51
N HIS A 94 23.39 -2.30 -11.48
CA HIS A 94 21.93 -2.17 -11.61
C HIS A 94 21.34 -0.98 -10.86
N ARG A 95 21.62 0.22 -11.38
CA ARG A 95 20.99 1.48 -10.94
C ARG A 95 19.51 1.66 -11.41
N GLY A 96 18.82 0.59 -11.82
CA GLY A 96 17.56 0.72 -12.59
C GLY A 96 16.48 -0.36 -12.46
N LYS A 97 16.65 -1.44 -11.68
CA LYS A 97 15.59 -2.46 -11.55
C LYS A 97 14.71 -2.19 -10.32
N SER A 98 13.50 -1.71 -10.60
CA SER A 98 12.45 -1.37 -9.63
C SER A 98 11.74 -2.59 -9.00
N LYS A 99 12.12 -3.83 -9.37
CA LYS A 99 11.44 -5.06 -8.93
C LYS A 99 12.05 -5.75 -7.70
N GLU A 100 13.11 -5.18 -7.13
CA GLU A 100 13.86 -5.75 -5.98
C GLU A 100 13.69 -4.92 -4.70
N TRP A 101 12.72 -4.00 -4.69
CA TRP A 101 12.44 -3.14 -3.56
C TRP A 101 11.30 -3.76 -2.74
N ILE A 102 11.60 -4.12 -1.49
CA ILE A 102 10.67 -4.76 -0.55
C ILE A 102 10.05 -3.69 0.36
#